data_AF-A0A554KCI0-F1
#
_entry.id   AF-A0A554KCI0-F1
#
_cell.length_a   1.000
_cell.length_b   1.000
_cell.length_c   1.000
_cell.angle_alpha   90.00
_cell.angle_beta   90.00
_cell.angle_gamma   90.00
#
_symmetry.space_group_name_H-M   'P 1'
#
loop_
_entity.id
_entity.type
_entity.pdbx_description
1 polymer ?
#
loop_
_entity_poly.entity_id
_entity_poly.type
_entity_poly.pdbx_seq_one_letter_code
_entity_poly.pdbx_strand_id
1 'polypeptide(L)' 'DGDFVPLVEYLQGRGIQTEVIAFGRSASQRLKEAADEFTDLGIDLKKYLMRIR' A
#
# COMPACT_ATOMS: atom_id res chain seq x y z
N ASP A 1 -2.53 -6.24 1.46
CA ASP A 1 -2.31 -7.69 1.50
C ASP A 1 -1.26 -8.07 0.46
N GLY A 2 -0.36 -8.99 0.73
CA GLY A 2 0.63 -9.45 -0.26
C GLY A 2 -0.01 -10.10 -1.49
N ASP A 3 -1.26 -10.57 -1.37
CA ASP A 3 -2.00 -11.23 -2.44
C ASP A 3 -2.30 -10.32 -3.65
N PHE A 4 -2.14 -9.00 -3.51
CA PHE A 4 -2.33 -8.04 -4.60
C PHE A 4 -1.09 -7.84 -5.49
N VAL A 5 0.06 -8.42 -5.16
CA VAL A 5 1.29 -8.29 -5.97
C VAL A 5 1.06 -8.67 -7.46
N PRO A 6 0.40 -9.81 -7.79
CA PRO A 6 0.16 -10.15 -9.20
C PRO A 6 -0.71 -9.12 -9.94
N LEU A 7 -1.61 -8.44 -9.23
CA LEU A 7 -2.44 -7.37 -9.81
C LEU A 7 -1.59 -6.13 -10.12
N VAL A 8 -0.70 -5.74 -9.20
CA VAL A 8 0.22 -4.62 -9.39
C VAL A 8 1.10 -4.85 -10.62
N GLU A 9 1.75 -6.02 -10.69
CA GLU A 9 2.62 -6.38 -11.81
C GLU A 9 1.86 -6.40 -13.15
N TYR A 10 0.62 -6.89 -13.14
CA TYR A 10 -0.24 -6.91 -14.33
C TYR A 10 -0.58 -5.50 -14.84
N LEU A 11 -0.88 -4.57 -13.93
CA LEU A 11 -1.20 -3.18 -14.27
C LEU A 11 0.03 -2.44 -14.80
N GLN A 12 1.18 -2.60 -14.15
CA GLN A 12 2.45 -2.02 -14.60
C GLN A 12 2.86 -2.55 -15.97
N GLY A 13 2.66 -3.85 -16.24
CA GLY A 13 2.87 -4.44 -17.56
C GLY A 13 2.00 -3.83 -18.68
N ARG A 14 0.94 -3.09 -18.33
CA ARG A 14 0.08 -2.34 -19.25
C ARG A 14 0.40 -0.84 -19.30
N GLY A 15 1.50 -0.42 -18.65
CA GLY A 15 1.89 0.97 -18.55
C GLY A 15 1.03 1.79 -17.58
N ILE A 16 0.34 1.13 -16.65
CA ILE A 16 -0.48 1.80 -15.63
C ILE A 16 0.37 1.98 -14.37
N GLN A 17 0.46 3.22 -13.89
CA GLN A 17 1.09 3.52 -12.61
C GLN A 17 0.22 3.02 -11.45
N THR A 18 0.87 2.45 -10.45
CA THR A 18 0.25 1.82 -9.28
C THR A 18 0.71 2.46 -7.98
N GLU A 19 -0.26 2.87 -7.18
CA GLU A 19 -0.02 3.42 -5.84
C GLU A 19 -0.67 2.53 -4.78
N VAL A 20 0.07 2.25 -3.72
CA VAL A 20 -0.44 1.51 -2.55
C VAL A 20 -0.48 2.43 -1.34
N ILE A 21 -1.67 2.56 -0.74
CA ILE A 21 -1.90 3.35 0.47
C ILE A 21 -2.34 2.40 1.57
N ALA A 22 -1.50 2.22 2.59
CA ALA A 22 -1.77 1.28 3.68
C ALA A 22 -1.01 1.65 4.96
N PHE A 23 -1.37 1.02 6.09
CA PHE A 23 -0.55 1.09 7.30
C PHE A 23 0.72 0.27 7.12
N GLY A 24 1.87 0.93 7.08
CA GLY A 24 3.17 0.34 6.76
C GLY A 24 3.56 -0.82 7.66
N ARG A 25 3.22 -0.76 8.95
CA ARG A 25 3.51 -1.84 9.92
C ARG A 25 2.84 -3.17 9.54
N SER A 26 1.63 -3.14 8.98
CA SER A 26 0.85 -4.33 8.63
C SER A 26 0.84 -4.64 7.13
N ALA A 27 1.38 -3.75 6.30
CA ALA A 27 1.48 -3.97 4.87
C ALA A 27 2.60 -4.96 4.54
N SER A 28 2.31 -5.89 3.63
CA SER A 28 3.30 -6.83 3.08
C SER A 28 4.48 -6.08 2.47
N GLN A 29 5.70 -6.46 2.82
CA GLN A 29 6.91 -5.87 2.26
C GLN A 29 6.97 -6.02 0.73
N ARG A 30 6.61 -7.20 0.21
CA ARG A 30 6.56 -7.47 -1.23
C ARG A 30 5.59 -6.54 -1.97
N LEU A 31 4.45 -6.22 -1.35
CA LEU A 31 3.49 -5.29 -1.96
C LEU A 31 4.04 -3.86 -2.03
N LYS A 32 4.78 -3.42 -0.99
CA LYS A 32 5.43 -2.10 -0.99
C LYS A 32 6.47 -1.97 -2.09
N GLU A 33 7.25 -3.02 -2.30
CA GLU A 33 8.31 -3.07 -3.31
C GLU A 33 7.76 -3.19 -4.74
N ALA A 34 6.59 -3.84 -4.91
CA ALA A 34 5.96 -3.98 -6.22
C ALA A 34 5.31 -2.68 -6.72
N ALA A 35 4.78 -1.84 -5.82
CA ALA A 35 4.11 -0.59 -6.19
C ALA A 35 5.10 0.48 -6.67
N ASP A 36 4.68 1.35 -7.57
CA ASP A 36 5.50 2.49 -8.01
C ASP A 36 5.68 3.52 -6.89
N GLU A 37 4.63 3.71 -6.08
CA GLU A 37 4.67 4.55 -4.88
C GLU A 37 3.88 3.93 -3.72
N PHE A 38 4.40 4.10 -2.51
CA PHE A 38 3.79 3.63 -1.26
C PHE A 38 3.57 4.77 -0.29
N THR A 39 2.32 5.02 0.09
CA THR A 39 1.96 5.99 1.13
C THR A 39 1.68 5.27 2.45
N ASP A 40 2.52 5.53 3.46
CA ASP A 40 2.34 4.98 4.81
C ASP A 40 1.37 5.83 5.65
N LEU A 41 0.16 5.31 5.86
CA LEU A 41 -0.83 5.90 6.77
C LEU A 41 -0.38 5.88 8.24
N GLY A 42 0.60 5.04 8.57
CA GLY A 42 1.19 4.90 9.89
C GLY A 42 2.00 6.12 10.36
N ILE A 43 2.36 7.03 9.45
CA ILE A 43 3.11 8.25 9.78
C ILE A 43 2.26 9.21 10.64
N ASP A 44 0.94 9.28 10.38
CA ASP A 44 0.00 10.11 11.16
C ASP A 44 -1.21 9.31 11.64
N LEU A 45 -0.98 8.44 12.63
CA LEU A 45 -2.04 7.60 13.20
C LEU A 45 -3.21 8.41 13.77
N LYS A 46 -3.00 9.64 14.24
CA LYS A 46 -4.07 10.48 14.80
C LYS A 46 -5.04 10.98 13.74
N LYS A 47 -4.54 11.18 12.51
CA LYS A 47 -5.35 11.57 11.36
C LYS A 47 -6.19 10.41 10.81
N TYR A 48 -5.66 9.18 10.83
CA TYR A 48 -6.28 8.05 10.12
C TYR A 48 -6.97 7.00 11.02
N LEU A 49 -6.61 6.89 12.31
CA LEU A 49 -7.27 5.96 13.23
C LEU A 49 -8.52 6.56 13.87
N MET A 50 -9.58 5.75 14.00
CA MET A 50 -10.76 6.11 14.78
C MET A 50 -10.40 6.17 16.27
N ARG A 51 -10.92 7.19 16.97
CA ARG A 51 -10.80 7.26 18.43
C ARG A 51 -11.66 6.17 19.07
N ILE A 52 -11.04 5.35 19.90
CA ILE A 52 -11.76 4.48 20.82
C ILE A 52 -12.34 5.40 21.92
N ARG A 53 -13.65 5.30 22.15
CA ARG A 53 -14.33 6.01 23.23
C ARG A 53 -14.09 5.35 24.58
#